data_AF-A0A218QV31-F1
#
_entry.id   AF-A0A218QV31-F1
#
_cell.length_a   1.000
_cell.length_b   1.000
_cell.length_c   1.000
_cell.angle_alpha   90.00
_cell.angle_beta   90.00
_cell.angle_gamma   90.00
#
_symmetry.space_group_name_H-M   'P 1'
#
loop_
_entity.id
_entity.type
_entity.pdbx_description
1 polymer ?
#
loop_
_entity_poly.entity_id
_entity_poly.type
_entity_poly.pdbx_seq_one_letter_code
_entity_poly.pdbx_strand_id
1 'polypeptide(L)'
;MNEELERNQNENCTENDGNKEVQAELSLKEKVFLACDNMHFAGEKITRATVRERTGGSDRDLSRYIAEWRESKALTVQNQDNNAIASPTLQNAEGTVSSKNVVQSAQESGYSNTPNDDIAQIARRAAERAAALIVGENAVVAHLLENPDQLPADLKQQIEAYKSRTNTVINQRQEQYNPDFFAQAAIAQFQ
;
A
#
# COMPACT_ATOMS: atom_id res chain seq x y z
N MET A 1 7.59 29.72 60.62
CA MET A 1 7.10 28.47 60.00
C MET A 1 7.00 28.79 58.52
N ASN A 2 8.06 28.64 57.71
CA ASN A 2 8.90 27.43 57.52
C ASN A 2 8.01 26.20 57.42
N GLU A 3 8.03 25.32 56.43
CA GLU A 3 8.91 25.02 55.30
C GLU A 3 8.12 23.99 54.49
N GLU A 4 8.08 24.10 53.15
CA GLU A 4 7.76 23.04 52.15
C GLU A 4 7.56 23.77 50.81
N LEU A 5 8.61 24.33 50.19
CA LEU A 5 9.66 23.65 49.44
C LEU A 5 9.18 22.48 48.57
N GLU A 6 9.00 22.81 47.29
CA GLU A 6 9.44 22.03 46.13
C GLU A 6 8.82 20.64 45.90
N ARG A 7 7.97 20.56 44.87
CA ARG A 7 8.15 19.60 43.77
C ARG A 7 7.30 19.93 42.55
N ASN A 8 8.00 19.90 41.41
CA ASN A 8 7.50 19.73 40.05
C ASN A 8 6.97 20.97 39.31
N GLN A 9 7.94 21.80 38.90
CA GLN A 9 8.04 22.22 37.51
C GLN A 9 7.99 20.98 36.59
N ASN A 10 6.95 20.82 35.79
CA ASN A 10 7.00 20.35 34.39
C ASN A 10 5.58 20.01 33.90
N GLU A 11 4.84 21.00 33.43
CA GLU A 11 3.89 20.79 32.32
C GLU A 11 3.98 22.00 31.40
N ASN A 12 5.07 21.98 30.63
CA ASN A 12 5.23 22.80 29.44
C ASN A 12 4.27 22.25 28.38
N CYS A 13 3.01 22.68 28.40
CA CYS A 13 2.07 22.46 27.30
C CYS A 13 2.46 23.37 26.12
N THR A 14 3.53 23.00 25.42
CA THR A 14 3.73 23.44 24.04
C THR A 14 2.66 22.79 23.20
N GLU A 15 1.63 23.59 22.91
CA GLU A 15 0.77 23.46 21.74
C GLU A 15 1.68 23.33 20.50
N ASN A 16 1.87 22.09 20.04
CA ASN A 16 2.48 21.80 18.75
C ASN A 16 1.36 21.40 17.80
N ASP A 17 0.51 22.38 17.51
CA ASP A 17 -0.66 22.27 16.64
C ASP A 17 -0.24 22.47 15.17
N GLY A 18 0.70 21.64 14.71
CA GLY A 18 1.34 21.81 13.40
C GLY A 18 1.47 20.54 12.56
N ASN A 19 0.89 19.41 12.97
CA ASN A 19 1.05 18.14 12.23
C ASN A 19 -0.19 17.23 12.22
N LYS A 20 -1.38 17.78 12.49
CA LYS A 20 -2.61 16.98 12.59
C LYS A 20 -3.41 16.81 11.29
N GLU A 21 -3.02 17.44 10.19
CA GLU A 21 -3.92 17.58 9.03
C GLU A 21 -3.64 16.66 7.83
N VAL A 22 -2.88 15.57 7.99
CA VAL A 22 -2.69 14.55 6.93
C VAL A 22 -3.07 13.13 7.38
N GLN A 23 -3.50 12.93 8.63
CA GLN A 23 -3.73 11.57 9.17
C GLN A 23 -5.16 11.02 8.99
N ALA A 24 -6.06 11.78 8.35
CA ALA A 24 -7.48 11.42 8.28
C ALA A 24 -7.82 10.35 7.21
N GLU A 25 -6.95 10.07 6.24
CA GLU A 25 -7.29 9.15 5.14
C GLU A 25 -6.37 7.94 4.98
N LEU A 26 -5.29 7.84 5.75
CA LEU A 26 -4.40 6.68 5.67
C LEU A 26 -5.02 5.46 6.37
N SER A 27 -5.05 4.34 5.66
CA SER A 27 -5.44 3.04 6.19
C SER A 27 -4.54 2.64 7.36
N LEU A 28 -5.04 1.77 8.25
CA LEU A 28 -4.24 1.27 9.37
C LEU A 28 -2.92 0.63 8.88
N LYS A 29 -2.96 -0.05 7.73
CA LYS A 29 -1.78 -0.64 7.10
C LYS A 29 -0.74 0.42 6.74
N GLU A 30 -1.14 1.50 6.08
CA GLU A 30 -0.22 2.58 5.68
C GLU A 30 0.37 3.30 6.90
N LYS A 31 -0.45 3.54 7.93
CA LYS A 31 0.02 4.10 9.19
C LYS A 31 1.08 3.22 9.85
N VAL A 32 0.88 1.90 9.83
CA VAL A 32 1.86 0.93 10.35
C VAL A 32 3.14 0.91 9.52
N PHE A 33 3.03 0.93 8.19
CA PHE A 33 4.19 0.93 7.30
C PHE A 33 5.04 2.19 7.49
N LEU A 34 4.40 3.37 7.56
CA LEU A 34 5.06 4.64 7.82
C LEU A 34 5.73 4.66 9.20
N ALA A 35 5.05 4.15 10.23
CA ALA A 35 5.63 4.05 11.57
C ALA A 35 6.86 3.14 11.59
N CYS A 36 6.80 1.97 10.94
CA CYS A 36 7.92 1.06 10.82
C CYS A 36 9.09 1.66 10.01
N ASP A 37 8.81 2.37 8.92
CA ASP A 37 9.85 3.05 8.13
C ASP A 37 10.55 4.13 8.96
N ASN A 38 9.80 4.99 9.65
CA ASN A 38 10.37 6.02 10.51
C ASN A 38 11.24 5.42 11.62
N MET A 39 10.78 4.33 12.25
CA MET A 39 11.57 3.62 13.27
C MET A 39 12.83 2.97 12.68
N HIS A 40 12.74 2.40 11.48
CA HIS A 40 13.88 1.81 10.79
C HIS A 40 14.94 2.87 10.44
N PHE A 41 14.53 4.04 9.92
CA PHE A 41 15.43 5.16 9.64
C PHE A 41 16.06 5.75 10.90
N ALA A 42 15.33 5.75 12.02
CA ALA A 42 15.84 6.19 13.32
C ALA A 42 16.75 5.15 14.02
N GLY A 43 16.88 3.94 13.47
CA GLY A 43 17.63 2.85 14.10
C GLY A 43 16.96 2.28 15.36
N GLU A 44 15.67 2.54 15.55
CA GLU A 44 14.89 2.07 16.70
C GLU A 44 14.43 0.62 16.52
N LYS A 45 14.29 -0.10 17.64
CA LYS A 45 13.75 -1.47 17.61
C LYS A 45 12.25 -1.46 17.32
N ILE A 46 11.87 -2.03 16.18
CA ILE A 46 10.47 -2.19 15.77
C ILE A 46 9.82 -3.29 16.61
N THR A 47 9.02 -2.86 17.59
CA THR A 47 8.24 -3.74 18.48
C THR A 47 6.74 -3.44 18.34
N ARG A 48 5.89 -4.41 18.68
CA ARG A 48 4.43 -4.21 18.59
C ARG A 48 3.94 -3.08 19.48
N ALA A 49 4.50 -2.95 20.68
CA ALA A 49 4.11 -1.91 21.64
C ALA A 49 4.37 -0.49 21.10
N THR A 50 5.56 -0.26 20.52
CA THR A 50 5.96 1.04 19.96
C THR A 50 5.16 1.40 18.71
N VAL A 51 4.89 0.43 17.83
CA VAL A 51 4.02 0.66 16.65
C VAL A 51 2.58 0.93 17.08
N ARG A 52 2.08 0.26 18.12
CA ARG A 52 0.74 0.48 18.67
C ARG A 52 0.57 1.88 19.23
N GLU A 53 1.56 2.39 19.96
CA GLU A 53 1.56 3.75 20.50
C GLU A 53 1.42 4.81 19.39
N ARG A 54 2.03 4.57 18.22
CA ARG A 54 2.00 5.50 17.09
C ARG A 54 0.78 5.36 16.17
N THR A 55 0.08 4.22 16.19
CA THR A 55 -0.95 3.88 15.18
C THR A 55 -2.32 3.52 15.75
N GLY A 56 -2.41 3.16 17.03
CA GLY A 56 -3.67 2.81 17.70
C GLY A 56 -4.30 1.47 17.26
N GLY A 57 -3.60 0.64 16.48
CA GLY A 57 -4.12 -0.62 15.96
C GLY A 57 -4.25 -1.76 17.00
N SER A 58 -5.03 -2.78 16.65
CA SER A 58 -5.11 -4.04 17.42
C SER A 58 -3.84 -4.89 17.25
N ASP A 59 -3.36 -5.54 18.32
CA ASP A 59 -2.14 -6.36 18.29
C ASP A 59 -2.16 -7.44 17.20
N ARG A 60 -3.34 -7.96 16.86
CA ARG A 60 -3.53 -8.95 15.79
C ARG A 60 -3.19 -8.35 14.43
N ASP A 61 -3.74 -7.18 14.12
CA ASP A 61 -3.55 -6.50 12.84
C ASP A 61 -2.13 -5.93 12.73
N LEU A 62 -1.60 -5.38 13.82
CA LEU A 62 -0.21 -4.92 13.88
C LEU A 62 0.79 -6.05 13.64
N SER A 63 0.58 -7.23 14.24
CA SER A 63 1.47 -8.37 14.02
C SER A 63 1.52 -8.78 12.56
N ARG A 64 0.36 -8.78 11.88
CA ARG A 64 0.26 -9.08 10.46
C ARG A 64 0.97 -8.03 9.62
N TYR A 65 0.67 -6.74 9.81
CA TYR A 65 1.24 -5.68 8.97
C TYR A 65 2.74 -5.46 9.19
N ILE A 66 3.25 -5.67 10.41
CA ILE A 66 4.69 -5.64 10.67
C ILE A 66 5.40 -6.79 9.93
N ALA A 67 4.78 -7.98 9.86
CA ALA A 67 5.33 -9.09 9.09
C ALA A 67 5.37 -8.77 7.58
N GLU A 68 4.26 -8.26 7.03
CA GLU A 68 4.18 -7.81 5.62
C GLU A 68 5.22 -6.73 5.31
N TRP A 69 5.45 -5.78 6.23
CA TRP A 69 6.47 -4.75 6.08
C TRP A 69 7.90 -5.33 6.08
N ARG A 70 8.20 -6.27 6.99
CA ARG A 70 9.53 -6.94 7.03
C ARG A 70 9.80 -7.72 5.76
N GLU A 71 8.80 -8.43 5.24
CA GLU A 71 8.89 -9.15 3.97
C GLU A 71 9.15 -8.19 2.80
N SER A 72 8.47 -7.04 2.78
CA SER A 72 8.67 -5.99 1.76
C SER A 72 10.12 -5.44 1.78
N LYS A 73 10.71 -5.27 2.97
CA LYS A 73 12.12 -4.86 3.10
C LYS A 73 13.08 -5.97 2.69
N ALA A 74 12.81 -7.22 3.02
CA ALA A 74 13.64 -8.36 2.61
C ALA A 74 13.67 -8.55 1.08
N LEU A 75 12.53 -8.38 0.42
CA LEU A 75 12.43 -8.37 -1.04
C LEU A 75 13.22 -7.20 -1.66
N THR A 76 13.24 -6.04 -1.01
CA THR A 76 14.03 -4.89 -1.48
C THR A 76 15.54 -5.17 -1.37
N VAL A 77 15.99 -5.84 -0.30
CA VAL A 77 17.39 -6.22 -0.09
C VAL A 77 17.84 -7.31 -1.08
N GLN A 78 17.02 -8.32 -1.36
CA GLN A 78 17.35 -9.35 -2.37
C GLN A 78 17.46 -8.79 -3.79
N ASN A 79 16.78 -7.68 -4.10
CA ASN A 79 16.95 -6.97 -5.38
C ASN A 79 18.17 -6.03 -5.40
N GLN A 80 18.72 -5.66 -4.23
CA GLN A 80 19.96 -4.88 -4.11
C GLN A 80 21.22 -5.76 -4.11
N ASP A 81 21.15 -6.99 -3.57
CA ASP A 81 22.31 -7.87 -3.45
C ASP A 81 22.75 -8.51 -4.78
N ASN A 82 21.93 -8.47 -5.83
CA ASN A 82 22.36 -8.84 -7.20
C ASN A 82 23.15 -7.74 -7.91
N ASN A 83 23.50 -6.63 -7.23
CA ASN A 83 24.20 -5.50 -7.84
C ASN A 83 25.26 -4.87 -6.92
N ALA A 84 25.89 -5.66 -6.04
CA ALA A 84 26.95 -5.18 -5.15
C ALA A 84 28.36 -5.50 -5.68
N ILE A 85 28.93 -4.57 -6.46
CA ILE A 85 30.39 -4.42 -6.57
C ILE A 85 30.77 -3.12 -5.85
N ALA A 86 31.42 -3.28 -4.69
CA ALA A 86 32.35 -2.39 -3.99
C ALA A 86 32.12 -0.85 -3.97
N SER A 87 31.76 -0.35 -2.78
CA SER A 87 31.98 1.02 -2.22
C SER A 87 33.43 1.54 -2.42
N PRO A 88 33.78 2.87 -2.31
CA PRO A 88 33.28 3.74 -1.22
C PRO A 88 33.24 5.30 -1.41
N THR A 89 32.48 5.96 -0.52
CA THR A 89 32.84 7.22 0.22
C THR A 89 32.66 8.64 -0.42
N LEU A 90 31.83 9.45 0.27
CA LEU A 90 31.79 10.92 0.51
C LEU A 90 30.78 11.87 -0.20
N GLN A 91 30.05 12.58 0.70
CA GLN A 91 29.70 14.02 0.74
C GLN A 91 28.50 14.60 -0.04
N ASN A 92 27.49 15.01 0.75
CA ASN A 92 26.78 16.31 0.79
C ASN A 92 26.58 17.14 -0.49
N ALA A 93 25.31 17.52 -0.70
CA ALA A 93 24.79 18.90 -0.75
C ALA A 93 23.84 19.21 -1.94
N GLU A 94 22.68 19.73 -1.56
CA GLU A 94 21.83 20.73 -2.26
C GLU A 94 21.13 20.37 -3.59
N GLY A 95 19.80 20.27 -3.46
CA GLY A 95 18.85 21.13 -4.20
C GLY A 95 18.83 21.06 -5.73
N THR A 96 17.69 20.65 -6.29
CA THR A 96 16.79 21.50 -7.12
C THR A 96 15.85 20.60 -7.93
N VAL A 97 14.56 20.86 -7.78
CA VAL A 97 13.47 20.27 -8.55
C VAL A 97 13.59 20.70 -10.02
N SER A 98 13.65 19.77 -10.95
CA SER A 98 13.29 20.07 -12.34
C SER A 98 12.71 18.84 -13.02
N SER A 99 11.39 18.84 -13.15
CA SER A 99 10.64 17.99 -14.08
C SER A 99 11.26 18.07 -15.47
N LYS A 100 11.82 16.96 -15.94
CA LYS A 100 11.98 16.68 -17.36
C LYS A 100 11.66 15.22 -17.61
N ASN A 101 10.74 15.03 -18.55
CA ASN A 101 10.45 13.79 -19.26
C ASN A 101 11.61 12.81 -19.22
N VAL A 102 11.38 11.67 -18.58
CA VAL A 102 12.25 10.50 -18.69
C VAL A 102 11.99 9.86 -20.06
N VAL A 103 12.53 10.50 -21.11
CA VAL A 103 13.04 9.74 -22.24
C VAL A 103 14.39 9.24 -21.76
N GLN A 104 14.38 8.09 -21.08
CA GLN A 104 15.61 7.47 -20.61
C GLN A 104 16.37 6.99 -21.84
N SER A 105 17.32 7.83 -22.23
CA SER A 105 18.45 7.51 -23.09
C SER A 105 18.93 6.10 -22.80
N ALA A 106 18.95 5.27 -23.84
CA ALA A 106 19.72 4.02 -23.84
C ALA A 106 21.12 4.34 -23.32
N GLN A 107 21.42 3.93 -22.08
CA GLN A 107 22.79 3.90 -21.62
C GLN A 107 23.47 2.80 -22.42
N GLU A 108 24.26 3.20 -23.41
CA GLU A 108 25.25 2.33 -24.04
C GLU A 108 26.20 1.85 -22.93
N SER A 109 25.90 0.67 -22.38
CA SER A 109 26.78 0.00 -21.44
C SER A 109 27.94 -0.56 -22.25
N GLY A 110 29.17 -0.24 -21.86
CA GLY A 110 30.39 -0.69 -22.52
C GLY A 110 30.34 -2.18 -22.87
N TYR A 111 30.37 -2.48 -24.16
CA TYR A 111 30.28 -3.83 -24.69
C TYR A 111 31.57 -4.58 -24.39
N SER A 112 31.48 -5.59 -23.52
CA SER A 112 32.46 -6.67 -23.44
C SER A 112 32.13 -7.67 -24.56
N ASN A 113 33.13 -7.96 -25.41
CA ASN A 113 32.98 -8.83 -26.58
C ASN A 113 33.02 -10.33 -26.20
N THR A 114 32.31 -10.75 -25.15
CA THR A 114 32.16 -12.18 -24.84
C THR A 114 30.78 -12.68 -25.26
N PRO A 115 30.67 -13.89 -25.86
CA PRO A 115 29.39 -14.44 -26.30
C PRO A 115 28.33 -14.57 -25.19
N ASN A 116 28.77 -14.56 -23.93
CA ASN A 116 27.89 -14.63 -22.76
C ASN A 116 27.22 -13.27 -22.46
N ASP A 117 27.87 -12.17 -22.83
CA ASP A 117 27.32 -10.81 -22.70
C ASP A 117 26.16 -10.58 -23.67
N ASP A 118 26.19 -11.17 -24.87
CA ASP A 118 25.08 -11.08 -25.84
C ASP A 118 23.79 -11.72 -25.30
N ILE A 119 23.89 -12.90 -24.68
CA ILE A 119 22.73 -13.58 -24.08
C ILE A 119 22.22 -12.80 -22.86
N ALA A 120 23.12 -12.30 -22.02
CA ALA A 120 22.76 -11.47 -20.88
C ALA A 120 22.07 -10.17 -21.31
N GLN A 121 22.52 -9.53 -22.39
CA GLN A 121 21.89 -8.34 -22.96
C GLN A 121 20.52 -8.66 -23.58
N ILE A 122 20.38 -9.78 -24.29
CA ILE A 122 19.08 -10.23 -24.81
C ILE A 122 18.11 -10.49 -23.65
N ALA A 123 18.55 -11.18 -22.60
CA ALA A 123 17.75 -11.43 -21.40
C ALA A 123 17.35 -10.12 -20.71
N ARG A 124 18.26 -9.16 -20.58
CA ARG A 124 17.97 -7.84 -20.02
C ARG A 124 16.97 -7.06 -20.85
N ARG A 125 17.13 -7.04 -22.17
CA ARG A 125 16.18 -6.39 -23.08
C ARG A 125 14.81 -7.06 -23.06
N ALA A 126 14.76 -8.38 -22.91
CA ALA A 126 13.51 -9.12 -22.74
C ALA A 126 12.85 -8.78 -21.40
N ALA A 127 13.63 -8.68 -20.32
CA ALA A 127 13.15 -8.29 -19.00
C ALA A 127 12.64 -6.84 -18.99
N GLU A 128 13.33 -5.91 -19.66
CA GLU A 128 12.88 -4.52 -19.83
C GLU A 128 11.56 -4.44 -20.60
N ARG A 129 11.41 -5.22 -21.67
CA ARG A 129 10.14 -5.31 -22.41
C ARG A 129 9.02 -5.90 -21.54
N ALA A 130 9.30 -6.95 -20.79
CA ALA A 130 8.32 -7.56 -19.88
C ALA A 130 7.89 -6.56 -18.80
N ALA A 131 8.83 -5.83 -18.21
CA ALA A 131 8.55 -4.78 -17.23
C ALA A 131 7.69 -3.66 -17.83
N ALA A 132 8.02 -3.20 -19.04
CA ALA A 132 7.24 -2.18 -19.74
C ALA A 132 5.80 -2.62 -20.03
N LEU A 133 5.60 -3.89 -20.41
CA LEU A 133 4.26 -4.46 -20.61
C LEU A 133 3.46 -4.47 -19.30
N ILE A 134 4.04 -4.95 -18.20
CA ILE A 134 3.39 -4.97 -16.88
C ILE A 134 2.98 -3.56 -16.46
N VAL A 135 3.88 -2.59 -16.61
CA VAL A 135 3.58 -1.18 -16.28
C VAL A 135 2.48 -0.62 -17.18
N GLY A 136 2.51 -0.94 -18.48
CA GLY A 136 1.49 -0.52 -19.44
C GLY A 136 0.11 -1.11 -19.12
N GLU A 137 0.03 -2.40 -18.79
CA GLU A 137 -1.21 -3.05 -18.37
C GLU A 137 -1.78 -2.40 -17.10
N ASN A 138 -0.94 -2.16 -16.10
CA ASN A 138 -1.37 -1.50 -14.87
C ASN A 138 -1.93 -0.09 -15.12
N ALA A 139 -1.31 0.67 -16.05
CA ALA A 139 -1.80 2.00 -16.42
C ALA A 139 -3.16 1.94 -17.13
N VAL A 140 -3.35 0.97 -18.04
CA VAL A 140 -4.64 0.77 -18.73
C VAL A 140 -5.72 0.33 -17.74
N VAL A 141 -5.40 -0.55 -16.80
CA VAL A 141 -6.34 -1.00 -15.76
C VAL A 141 -6.74 0.18 -14.87
N ALA A 142 -5.78 0.98 -14.39
CA ALA A 142 -6.07 2.17 -13.59
C ALA A 142 -6.98 3.14 -14.36
N HIS A 143 -6.67 3.41 -15.63
CA HIS A 143 -7.47 4.27 -16.49
C HIS A 143 -8.90 3.76 -16.70
N LEU A 144 -9.10 2.45 -16.90
CA LEU A 144 -10.43 1.85 -17.06
C LEU A 144 -11.23 1.81 -15.74
N LEU A 145 -10.56 1.77 -14.60
CA LEU A 145 -11.21 1.89 -13.29
C LEU A 145 -11.70 3.33 -13.03
N GLU A 146 -10.92 4.32 -13.46
CA GLU A 146 -11.30 5.74 -13.40
C GLU A 146 -12.39 6.09 -14.43
N ASN A 147 -12.38 5.43 -15.58
CA ASN A 147 -13.29 5.65 -16.71
C ASN A 147 -14.06 4.37 -17.07
N PRO A 148 -15.03 3.94 -16.24
CA PRO A 148 -15.77 2.69 -16.44
C PRO A 148 -16.66 2.72 -17.71
N ASP A 149 -16.96 3.91 -18.22
CA ASP A 149 -17.66 4.13 -19.48
C ASP A 149 -16.79 3.84 -20.72
N GLN A 150 -15.46 3.75 -20.57
CA GLN A 150 -14.56 3.39 -21.66
C GLN A 150 -14.36 1.88 -21.79
N LEU A 151 -15.00 1.06 -20.94
CA LEU A 151 -14.94 -0.38 -21.11
C LEU A 151 -15.49 -0.80 -22.49
N PRO A 152 -14.84 -1.77 -23.16
CA PRO A 152 -15.36 -2.46 -24.31
C PRO A 152 -16.79 -2.99 -24.09
N ALA A 153 -17.62 -2.95 -25.14
CA ALA A 153 -19.05 -3.27 -25.05
C ALA A 153 -19.32 -4.72 -24.61
N ASP A 154 -18.47 -5.66 -25.03
CA ASP A 154 -18.52 -7.06 -24.63
C ASP A 154 -18.28 -7.24 -23.12
N LEU A 155 -17.30 -6.54 -22.55
CA LEU A 155 -17.01 -6.59 -21.11
C LEU A 155 -18.12 -5.91 -20.30
N LYS A 156 -18.69 -4.80 -20.80
CA LYS A 156 -19.87 -4.17 -20.18
C LYS A 156 -21.06 -5.13 -20.15
N GLN A 157 -21.31 -5.85 -21.23
CA GLN A 157 -22.38 -6.84 -21.30
C GLN A 157 -22.17 -7.97 -20.29
N GLN A 158 -20.93 -8.45 -20.11
CA GLN A 158 -20.62 -9.45 -19.09
C GLN A 158 -20.92 -8.93 -17.68
N ILE A 159 -20.47 -7.72 -17.35
CA ILE A 159 -20.74 -7.10 -16.04
C ILE A 159 -22.25 -6.99 -15.79
N GLU A 160 -23.02 -6.56 -16.79
CA GLU A 160 -24.48 -6.44 -16.67
C GLU A 160 -25.18 -7.81 -16.51
N ALA A 161 -24.69 -8.85 -17.18
CA ALA A 161 -25.16 -10.22 -16.98
C ALA A 161 -24.90 -10.71 -15.54
N TYR A 162 -23.75 -10.38 -14.95
CA TYR A 162 -23.47 -10.71 -13.55
C TYR A 162 -24.33 -9.90 -12.57
N LYS A 163 -24.55 -8.62 -12.83
CA LYS A 163 -25.42 -7.75 -12.02
C LYS A 163 -26.86 -8.26 -12.02
N SER A 164 -27.42 -8.50 -13.20
CA SER A 164 -28.79 -9.01 -13.35
C SER A 164 -28.97 -10.37 -12.68
N ARG A 165 -28.02 -11.30 -12.84
CA ARG A 165 -28.05 -12.61 -12.15
C ARG A 165 -28.05 -12.44 -10.63
N THR A 166 -27.20 -11.57 -10.10
CA THR A 166 -27.13 -11.29 -8.66
C THR A 166 -28.44 -10.70 -8.15
N ASN A 167 -29.02 -9.73 -8.86
CA ASN A 167 -30.30 -9.12 -8.51
C ASN A 167 -31.43 -10.14 -8.48
N THR A 168 -31.49 -11.06 -9.45
CA THR A 168 -32.49 -12.14 -9.45
C THR A 168 -32.38 -13.02 -8.21
N VAL A 169 -31.17 -13.40 -7.80
CA VAL A 169 -30.97 -14.22 -6.59
C VAL A 169 -31.35 -13.45 -5.33
N ILE A 170 -31.01 -12.16 -5.25
CA ILE A 170 -31.39 -11.32 -4.11
C ILE A 170 -32.90 -11.18 -4.03
N ASN A 171 -33.58 -10.89 -5.14
CA ASN A 171 -35.03 -10.76 -5.19
C ASN A 171 -35.73 -12.07 -4.81
N GLN A 172 -35.27 -13.22 -5.33
CA GLN A 172 -35.79 -14.53 -4.93
C GLN A 172 -35.65 -14.78 -3.43
N ARG A 173 -34.51 -14.40 -2.83
CA ARG A 173 -34.32 -14.50 -1.38
C ARG A 173 -35.25 -13.56 -0.61
N GLN A 174 -35.45 -12.33 -1.09
CA GLN A 174 -36.37 -11.38 -0.48
C GLN A 174 -37.82 -11.86 -0.54
N GLU A 175 -38.26 -12.44 -1.65
CA GLU A 175 -39.59 -13.04 -1.80
C GLU A 175 -39.79 -14.23 -0.84
N GLN A 176 -38.76 -15.05 -0.64
CA GLN A 176 -38.78 -16.14 0.35
C GLN A 176 -38.82 -15.63 1.80
N TYR A 177 -38.27 -14.45 2.06
CA TYR A 177 -38.30 -13.77 3.35
C TYR A 177 -39.39 -12.68 3.40
N ASN A 178 -40.58 -12.96 2.87
CA ASN A 178 -41.70 -12.06 3.07
C ASN A 178 -42.14 -12.08 4.56
N PRO A 179 -41.97 -10.99 5.33
CA PRO A 179 -42.34 -10.95 6.74
C PRO A 179 -43.84 -11.20 6.97
N ASP A 180 -44.69 -10.92 5.99
CA ASP A 180 -46.13 -11.16 6.08
C ASP A 180 -46.46 -12.65 6.16
N PHE A 181 -45.65 -13.52 5.54
CA PHE A 181 -45.81 -14.98 5.64
C PHE A 181 -45.56 -15.45 7.07
N PHE A 182 -44.50 -14.94 7.72
CA PHE A 182 -44.20 -15.27 9.12
C PHE A 182 -45.23 -14.67 10.08
N ALA A 183 -45.71 -13.45 9.80
CA ALA A 183 -46.75 -12.80 10.61
C ALA A 183 -48.07 -13.58 10.55
N GLN A 184 -48.50 -14.03 9.36
CA GLN A 184 -49.70 -14.85 9.20
C GLN A 184 -49.55 -16.22 9.86
N ALA A 185 -48.39 -16.88 9.72
CA ALA A 185 -48.12 -18.16 10.39
C ALA A 185 -48.12 -18.05 11.92
N ALA A 186 -47.57 -16.95 12.47
CA ALA A 186 -47.58 -16.70 13.90
C ALA A 186 -49.00 -16.42 14.42
N ILE A 187 -49.80 -15.61 13.72
CA ILE A 187 -51.19 -15.32 14.09
C ILE A 187 -52.05 -16.59 14.06
N ALA A 188 -51.85 -17.46 13.06
CA ALA A 188 -52.56 -18.75 12.96
C ALA A 188 -52.21 -19.74 14.08
N GLN A 189 -51.09 -19.55 14.79
CA GLN A 189 -50.68 -20.40 15.90
C GLN A 189 -51.37 -20.06 17.23
N PHE A 190 -51.99 -18.88 17.32
CA PHE A 190 -52.69 -18.39 18.52
C PHE A 190 -54.22 -18.35 18.35
N GLN A 191 -54.75 -18.90 17.26
CA GLN A 191 -56.19 -19.14 17.03
C GLN A 191 -56.51 -20.63 17.16
#